data_AF-A0A1A6FJU8-F1
#
_entry.id   AF-A0A1A6FJU8-F1
#
_cell.length_a   1.000
_cell.length_b   1.000
_cell.length_c   1.000
_cell.angle_alpha   90.00
_cell.angle_beta   90.00
_cell.angle_gamma   90.00
#
_symmetry.space_group_name_H-M   'P 1'
#
loop_
_entity.id
_entity.type
_entity.pdbx_description
1 polymer ?
#
loop_
_entity_poly.entity_id
_entity_poly.type
_entity_poly.pdbx_seq_one_letter_code
_entity_poly.pdbx_strand_id
1 'polypeptide(L)'
;MLEPEAEMSAPGTDREIWPSLPYERWRDTCVTLQLWTQIVGKIRLSFTPWLNHSWHVALYVTARGLTTSPIPFGERAFQIDFDFIDHMLHRKRRCDPIDSSGSEGLLDVRFFGGTAMSLEGSEDE
;
A
#
# COMPACT_ATOMS: atom_id res chain seq x y z
N MET A 1 -34.78 37.33 -40.18
CA MET A 1 -33.38 37.66 -39.84
C MET A 1 -33.22 37.32 -38.37
N LEU A 2 -32.85 36.07 -38.11
CA LEU A 2 -32.56 35.50 -36.79
C LEU A 2 -31.16 34.90 -36.97
N GLU A 3 -30.20 35.41 -36.21
CA GLU A 3 -28.81 34.93 -36.20
C GLU A 3 -28.78 33.43 -35.85
N PRO A 4 -27.97 32.61 -36.52
CA PRO A 4 -27.76 31.23 -36.11
C PRO A 4 -26.95 31.22 -34.82
N GLU A 5 -27.52 30.63 -33.77
CA GLU A 5 -26.85 30.40 -32.50
C GLU A 5 -25.53 29.67 -32.77
N ALA A 6 -24.43 30.28 -32.30
CA ALA A 6 -23.11 29.70 -32.36
C ALA A 6 -23.15 28.29 -31.79
N GLU A 7 -22.80 27.29 -32.60
CA GLU A 7 -22.46 25.95 -32.13
C GLU A 7 -21.38 26.10 -31.05
N MET A 8 -21.79 26.03 -29.79
CA MET A 8 -20.93 25.70 -28.68
C MET A 8 -20.44 24.28 -28.94
N SER A 9 -19.32 24.21 -29.67
CA SER A 9 -18.46 23.04 -29.73
C SER A 9 -18.26 22.57 -28.29
N ALA A 10 -18.90 21.45 -27.95
CA ALA A 10 -18.72 20.82 -26.65
C ALA A 10 -17.21 20.67 -26.43
N PRO A 11 -16.68 21.05 -25.25
CA PRO A 11 -15.26 20.85 -24.97
C PRO A 11 -14.93 19.40 -25.28
N GLY A 12 -13.89 19.22 -26.10
CA GLY A 12 -13.53 17.94 -26.71
C GLY A 12 -13.75 16.81 -25.74
N THR A 13 -14.49 15.79 -26.18
CA THR A 13 -14.63 14.52 -25.50
C THR A 13 -13.27 13.83 -25.48
N ASP A 14 -12.31 14.35 -24.72
CA ASP A 14 -11.13 13.63 -24.26
C ASP A 14 -11.62 12.59 -23.26
N ARG A 15 -12.24 11.55 -23.81
CA ARG A 15 -12.78 10.39 -23.10
C ARG A 15 -11.66 9.44 -22.66
N GLU A 16 -10.46 9.94 -22.43
CA GLU A 16 -9.31 9.18 -21.93
C GLU A 16 -8.56 9.96 -20.84
N ILE A 17 -9.28 10.49 -19.84
CA ILE A 17 -8.64 11.03 -18.62
C ILE A 17 -7.93 9.90 -17.84
N TRP A 18 -8.37 8.65 -18.02
CA TRP A 18 -7.84 7.48 -17.35
C TRP A 18 -7.49 6.36 -18.34
N PRO A 19 -6.32 5.71 -18.20
CA PRO A 19 -5.93 4.61 -19.07
C PRO A 19 -6.87 3.41 -18.88
N SER A 20 -7.11 2.67 -19.96
CA SER A 20 -7.83 1.40 -19.88
C SER A 20 -7.03 0.38 -19.07
N LEU A 21 -7.69 -0.26 -18.09
CA LEU A 21 -7.08 -1.26 -17.20
C LEU A 21 -7.78 -2.63 -17.33
N PRO A 22 -7.58 -3.36 -18.44
CA PRO A 22 -8.27 -4.62 -18.70
C PRO A 22 -7.83 -5.70 -17.71
N TYR A 23 -8.78 -6.28 -16.97
CA TYR A 23 -8.53 -7.24 -15.88
C TYR A 23 -7.61 -8.39 -16.26
N GLU A 24 -7.78 -8.97 -17.45
CA GLU A 24 -6.98 -10.11 -17.90
C GLU A 24 -5.48 -9.81 -17.93
N ARG A 25 -5.07 -8.56 -18.17
CA ARG A 25 -3.66 -8.19 -18.26
C ARG A 25 -2.95 -8.16 -16.90
N TRP A 26 -3.69 -7.96 -15.81
CA TRP A 26 -3.11 -7.76 -14.47
C TRP A 26 -3.70 -8.70 -13.41
N ARG A 27 -4.44 -9.72 -13.84
CA ARG A 27 -5.07 -10.74 -12.99
C ARG A 27 -4.07 -11.33 -11.99
N ASP A 28 -2.91 -11.78 -12.45
CA ASP A 28 -1.91 -12.42 -11.59
C ASP A 28 -1.34 -11.45 -10.55
N THR A 29 -1.15 -10.18 -10.94
CA THR A 29 -0.77 -9.09 -10.04
C THR A 29 -1.87 -8.82 -9.01
N CYS A 30 -3.14 -8.80 -9.43
CA CYS A 30 -4.29 -8.62 -8.55
C CYS A 30 -4.36 -9.73 -7.49
N VAL A 31 -4.21 -10.99 -7.91
CA VAL A 31 -4.24 -12.15 -7.01
C VAL A 31 -3.08 -12.08 -6.03
N THR A 32 -1.88 -11.77 -6.51
CA THR A 32 -0.70 -11.62 -5.65
C THR A 32 -0.91 -10.52 -4.61
N LEU A 33 -1.33 -9.33 -5.06
CA LEU A 33 -1.62 -8.20 -4.17
C LEU A 33 -2.72 -8.54 -3.14
N GLN A 34 -3.76 -9.24 -3.55
CA GLN A 34 -4.81 -9.72 -2.66
C GLN A 34 -4.23 -10.64 -1.58
N LEU A 35 -3.38 -11.61 -1.95
CA LEU A 35 -2.79 -12.52 -0.97
C LEU A 35 -1.89 -11.78 0.03
N TRP A 36 -1.10 -10.81 -0.44
CA TRP A 36 -0.26 -10.00 0.45
C TRP A 36 -1.06 -9.10 1.39
N THR A 37 -2.10 -8.43 0.88
CA THR A 37 -2.99 -7.63 1.74
C THR A 37 -3.70 -8.51 2.79
N GLN A 38 -4.04 -9.75 2.46
CA GLN A 38 -4.58 -10.72 3.42
C GLN A 38 -3.56 -11.12 4.49
N ILE A 39 -2.31 -11.39 4.11
CA ILE A 39 -1.23 -11.69 5.06
C ILE A 39 -1.03 -10.52 6.02
N VAL A 40 -0.90 -9.30 5.49
CA VAL A 40 -0.71 -8.09 6.31
C VAL A 40 -1.93 -7.81 7.20
N GLY A 41 -3.15 -8.02 6.69
CA GLY A 41 -4.37 -7.91 7.48
C GLY A 41 -4.40 -8.89 8.66
N LYS A 42 -3.97 -10.14 8.46
CA LYS A 42 -3.84 -11.12 9.54
C LYS A 42 -2.79 -10.72 10.58
N ILE A 43 -1.63 -10.22 10.15
CA ILE A 43 -0.60 -9.70 11.06
C ILE A 43 -1.21 -8.62 11.95
N ARG A 44 -1.87 -7.61 11.36
CA ARG A 44 -2.49 -6.52 12.11
C ARG A 44 -3.57 -7.00 13.08
N LEU A 45 -4.38 -7.98 12.66
CA LEU A 45 -5.42 -8.59 13.49
C LEU A 45 -4.82 -9.32 14.71
N SER A 46 -3.66 -9.97 14.56
CA SER A 46 -2.99 -10.69 15.65
C SER A 46 -2.32 -9.76 16.67
N PHE A 47 -1.87 -8.58 16.25
CA PHE A 47 -1.09 -7.66 17.10
C PHE A 47 -1.90 -6.49 17.68
N THR A 48 -3.11 -6.23 17.18
CA THR A 48 -3.95 -5.15 17.70
C THR A 48 -5.00 -5.71 18.66
N PRO A 49 -5.28 -5.07 19.81
CA PRO A 49 -6.40 -5.45 20.66
C PRO A 49 -7.70 -5.52 19.84
N TRP A 50 -8.54 -6.52 20.11
CA TRP A 50 -9.79 -6.69 19.38
C TRP A 50 -10.73 -5.50 19.63
N LEU A 51 -10.74 -4.56 18.69
CA LEU A 51 -11.68 -3.45 18.63
C LEU A 51 -12.85 -3.82 17.72
N ASN A 52 -14.02 -3.28 18.05
CA ASN A 52 -15.32 -3.58 17.43
C ASN A 52 -15.24 -4.05 15.97
N HIS A 53 -15.79 -5.25 15.72
CA HIS A 53 -15.97 -5.84 14.39
C HIS A 53 -14.70 -5.85 13.53
N SER A 54 -13.51 -5.87 14.16
CA SER A 54 -12.21 -5.85 13.48
C SER A 54 -12.03 -4.68 12.51
N TRP A 55 -12.72 -3.56 12.72
CA TRP A 55 -12.58 -2.37 11.87
C TRP A 55 -11.15 -1.81 11.86
N HIS A 56 -10.40 -2.12 12.92
CA HIS A 56 -8.98 -1.82 13.03
C HIS A 56 -8.10 -2.62 12.06
N VAL A 57 -8.60 -3.54 11.24
CA VAL A 57 -7.76 -4.33 10.31
C VAL A 57 -7.59 -3.63 8.95
N ALA A 58 -8.47 -2.69 8.60
CA ALA A 58 -8.50 -2.05 7.29
C ALA A 58 -7.23 -1.25 6.95
N LEU A 59 -6.62 -1.52 5.80
CA LEU A 59 -5.46 -0.76 5.32
C LEU A 59 -5.88 0.65 4.86
N TYR A 60 -5.04 1.65 5.12
CA TYR A 60 -5.27 3.03 4.74
C TYR A 60 -4.52 3.40 3.47
N VAL A 61 -5.13 4.24 2.63
CA VAL A 61 -4.52 4.70 1.38
C VAL A 61 -3.51 5.82 1.67
N THR A 62 -2.37 5.76 1.01
CA THR A 62 -1.35 6.82 0.98
C THR A 62 -1.10 7.26 -0.46
N ALA A 63 -0.34 8.34 -0.66
CA ALA A 63 0.03 8.79 -2.00
C ALA A 63 0.84 7.76 -2.82
N ARG A 64 1.45 6.77 -2.15
CA ARG A 64 2.31 5.74 -2.78
C ARG A 64 1.70 4.33 -2.78
N GLY A 65 0.65 4.09 -2.00
CA GLY A 65 0.01 2.77 -1.90
C GLY A 65 -0.85 2.62 -0.65
N LEU A 66 -0.57 1.60 0.17
CA LEU A 66 -1.37 1.25 1.35
C LEU A 66 -0.53 1.19 2.63
N THR A 67 -1.12 1.41 3.79
CA THR A 67 -0.44 1.30 5.10
C THR A 67 -1.32 0.68 6.16
N THR A 68 -0.71 0.02 7.15
CA THR A 68 -1.41 -0.51 8.32
C THR A 68 -1.67 0.52 9.41
N SER A 69 -1.10 1.74 9.36
CA SER A 69 -0.99 2.60 10.56
C SER A 69 -0.15 1.91 11.67
N PRO A 70 0.29 2.60 12.74
CA PRO A 70 1.07 1.97 13.80
C PRO A 70 0.33 0.79 14.47
N ILE A 71 0.99 -0.37 14.44
CA ILE A 71 0.58 -1.61 15.11
C ILE A 71 1.41 -1.71 16.41
N PRO A 72 0.77 -1.86 17.58
CA PRO A 72 1.48 -2.01 18.85
C PRO A 72 2.18 -3.38 18.94
N PHE A 73 3.38 -3.40 19.52
CA PHE A 73 4.18 -4.60 19.78
C PHE A 73 5.02 -4.40 21.05
N GLY A 74 4.49 -4.84 22.19
CA GLY A 74 5.12 -4.58 23.49
C GLY A 74 5.19 -3.08 23.77
N GLU A 75 6.37 -2.58 24.15
CA GLU A 75 6.65 -1.15 24.35
C GLU A 75 7.00 -0.41 23.05
N ARG A 76 6.82 -1.04 21.89
CA ARG A 76 7.18 -0.48 20.58
C ARG A 76 5.98 -0.49 19.65
N ALA A 77 6.09 0.23 18.55
CA ALA A 77 5.15 0.13 17.44
C ALA A 77 5.87 -0.06 16.11
N PHE A 78 5.25 -0.81 15.21
CA PHE A 78 5.71 -0.96 13.84
C PHE A 78 4.56 -0.75 12.87
N GLN A 79 4.88 -0.42 11.63
CA GLN A 79 3.93 -0.21 10.55
C GLN A 79 4.42 -0.97 9.32
N ILE A 80 3.47 -1.45 8.52
CA ILE A 80 3.75 -2.08 7.23
C ILE A 80 3.14 -1.20 6.13
N ASP A 81 3.97 -0.80 5.17
CA ASP A 81 3.62 0.04 4.04
C ASP A 81 3.81 -0.73 2.73
N PHE A 82 2.78 -0.72 1.90
CA PHE A 82 2.86 -1.11 0.51
C PHE A 82 3.22 0.12 -0.32
N ASP A 83 4.38 0.08 -0.96
CA ASP A 83 4.80 1.05 -1.97
C ASP A 83 4.53 0.46 -3.36
N PHE A 84 3.51 0.97 -4.03
CA PHE A 84 3.14 0.52 -5.37
C PHE A 84 3.95 1.19 -6.48
N ILE A 85 4.69 2.26 -6.16
CA ILE A 85 5.56 2.95 -7.12
C ILE A 85 6.88 2.19 -7.23
N ASP A 86 7.47 1.83 -6.08
CA ASP A 86 8.75 1.12 -6.05
C ASP A 86 8.59 -0.42 -6.01
N HIS A 87 7.34 -0.92 -5.92
CA HIS A 87 7.01 -2.35 -5.81
C HIS A 87 7.59 -3.03 -4.55
N MET A 88 7.56 -2.32 -3.43
CA MET A 88 8.20 -2.71 -2.18
C MET A 88 7.19 -2.79 -1.03
N LEU A 89 7.44 -3.72 -0.09
CA LEU A 89 6.78 -3.79 1.19
C LEU A 89 7.77 -3.37 2.27
N HIS A 90 7.52 -2.23 2.87
CA HIS A 90 8.38 -1.68 3.90
C HIS A 90 7.81 -1.95 5.27
N ARG A 91 8.62 -2.53 6.16
CA ARG A 91 8.36 -2.46 7.60
C ARG A 91 9.04 -1.23 8.19
N LYS A 92 8.26 -0.23 8.58
CA LYS A 92 8.76 0.92 9.35
C LYS A 92 8.67 0.64 10.84
N ARG A 93 9.75 0.86 11.57
CA ARG A 93 9.72 0.92 13.04
C ARG A 93 9.41 2.36 13.44
N ARG A 94 8.44 2.56 14.34
CA ARG A 94 8.31 3.84 15.04
C ARG A 94 9.10 3.71 16.34
N CYS A 95 10.15 4.51 16.47
CA CYS A 95 10.89 4.63 17.72
C CYS A 95 10.15 5.63 18.63
N ASP A 96 9.90 5.26 19.89
CA ASP A 96 9.46 6.19 20.95
C ASP A 96 10.67 6.95 21.52
N PRO A 97 10.50 8.11 22.19
CA PRO A 97 11.51 9.18 22.26
C PRO A 97 12.78 8.97 23.11
N ILE A 98 13.12 7.76 23.56
CA ILE A 98 14.17 7.57 24.59
C ILE A 98 15.45 6.86 24.10
N ASP A 99 15.48 6.28 22.90
CA ASP A 99 16.70 5.63 22.39
C ASP A 99 17.27 6.32 21.16
N SER A 100 18.36 7.06 21.37
CA SER A 100 19.16 7.75 20.35
C SER A 100 20.26 6.88 19.74
N SER A 101 20.12 5.54 19.75
CA SER A 101 21.00 4.63 19.02
C SER A 101 20.28 4.00 17.83
N GLY A 102 20.31 4.74 16.71
CA GLY A 102 19.66 4.38 15.47
C GLY A 102 20.33 3.18 14.79
N SER A 103 19.60 2.06 14.74
CA SER A 103 19.62 1.18 13.57
C SER A 103 18.19 1.11 13.02
N GLU A 104 17.93 1.82 11.92
CA GLU A 104 16.68 1.73 11.19
C GLU A 104 16.64 0.41 10.41
N GLY A 105 16.38 -0.69 11.11
CA GLY A 105 16.17 -2.00 10.49
C GLY A 105 14.89 -1.98 9.64
N LEU A 106 15.04 -1.54 8.39
CA LEU A 106 14.04 -1.59 7.34
C LEU A 106 14.11 -2.99 6.73
N LEU A 107 13.12 -3.83 7.07
CA LEU A 107 12.91 -5.05 6.30
C LEU A 107 12.15 -4.66 5.04
N ASP A 108 12.76 -4.94 3.89
CA ASP A 108 12.23 -4.62 2.57
C ASP A 108 11.93 -5.92 1.81
N VAL A 109 10.69 -6.07 1.35
CA VAL A 109 10.26 -7.23 0.58
C VAL A 109 9.71 -6.76 -0.75
N ARG A 110 10.35 -7.15 -1.87
CA ARG A 110 9.93 -6.77 -3.21
C ARG A 110 8.83 -7.68 -3.75
N PHE A 111 7.82 -7.10 -4.40
CA PHE A 111 6.80 -7.84 -5.13
C PHE A 111 7.03 -7.72 -6.63
N PHE A 112 7.74 -8.70 -7.22
CA PHE A 112 7.77 -8.86 -8.67
C PHE A 112 6.75 -9.91 -9.13
N GLY A 113 6.03 -9.60 -10.21
CA GLY A 113 5.12 -10.51 -10.87
C GLY A 113 5.84 -11.79 -11.31
N GLY A 114 5.51 -12.91 -10.67
CA GLY A 114 5.87 -14.25 -11.13
C GLY A 114 6.65 -15.12 -10.15
N THR A 115 7.38 -14.60 -9.17
CA THR A 115 8.06 -15.40 -8.12
C THR A 115 8.46 -14.49 -6.97
N ALA A 116 8.15 -14.88 -5.72
CA ALA A 116 8.65 -14.18 -4.53
C ALA A 116 9.11 -15.17 -3.46
N MET A 117 10.42 -15.27 -3.26
CA MET A 117 11.05 -15.14 -1.94
C MET A 117 12.54 -14.86 -2.12
N SER A 118 12.98 -13.62 -1.94
CA SER A 118 14.35 -13.30 -1.53
C SER A 118 14.23 -12.38 -0.34
N LEU A 119 14.63 -12.91 0.81
CA LEU A 119 14.76 -12.18 2.06
C LEU A 119 16.20 -11.68 2.09
N GLU A 120 16.43 -10.45 1.67
CA GLU A 120 17.69 -9.78 1.99
C GLU A 120 17.49 -9.11 3.36
N GLY A 121 17.84 -9.84 4.41
CA GLY A 121 18.04 -9.24 5.73
C GLY A 121 19.40 -8.56 5.72
N SER A 122 19.43 -7.24 5.95
CA SER A 122 20.67 -6.57 6.35
C SER A 122 20.96 -6.98 7.79
N GLU A 123 21.69 -8.09 7.94
CA GLU A 123 22.38 -8.43 9.17
C GLU A 123 23.58 -7.49 9.30
N ASP A 124 23.38 -6.34 9.94
CA ASP A 124 24.49 -5.51 10.40
C ASP A 124 24.81 -5.91 11.85
N GLU A 125 26.09 -6.26 12.03
CA GLU A 125 26.82 -6.70 13.23
C GLU A 125 26.73 -5.74 14.43
#